data_AF-A0A239MUF7-F1
#
_entry.id   AF-A0A239MUF7-F1
#
_cell.length_a   1.000
_cell.length_b   1.000
_cell.length_c   1.000
_cell.angle_alpha   90.00
_cell.angle_beta   90.00
_cell.angle_gamma   90.00
#
_symmetry.space_group_name_H-M   'P 1'
#
loop_
_entity.id
_entity.type
_entity.pdbx_description
1 polymer ?
#
loop_
_entity_poly.entity_id
_entity_poly.type
_entity_poly.pdbx_seq_one_letter_code
_entity_poly.pdbx_strand_id
1 'polypeptide(L)'
;MPSSPPPTSPISPIERAADSFAAELSRWRVERGLTKKQLATQMGFDPSYVSHVEGRRHRPTEDFARRAEAVLSAGGAVWLRFQEYDDLRHARGVSLPLRDPPVPEQWMPPGTGLIVEQEVATLAFVGDEYRCVIRRSLYNAGTEPVTRYLVRVAVDRYPEDPALSNKHHRDHPLTFEELDLQAFCDDPPTREAMDWRKKHDRDAFKEVWLLFENANGRFPLYPGERVTIEYAYTVGQEKWGRWFQRAVRLPTRRLTVRLDFPVALDAQVWGVETSLSSEEVPLRTPVTRRTEGERSFFEWTTDSPTLNARYRLEWRFRAAVLESNGLSLPAVSVPAQRHAPRTPSERMRSVGVVQRGSALLAHRAVPLRLPADASAGRDVVDRLFAALERIEEMHIFSKGVGLAAPQIGLSVAIAVVRPQDPSAEPLVLVNPRIVEASPRTDERYEGCLSFFDVRGVVPRSLRIEVEHADWSGARRLTTFEHGLARLVAHEIDHLEGRLYDERMPPGAGLVPITEYRETGVPWSY
;
A
#
# COMPACT_ATOMS: atom_id res chain seq x y z
N MET A 1 13.67 -29.52 -60.51
CA MET A 1 12.33 -29.25 -59.96
C MET A 1 12.48 -28.07 -59.01
N PRO A 2 11.82 -26.93 -59.26
CA PRO A 2 12.02 -25.71 -58.48
C PRO A 2 11.39 -25.87 -57.08
N SER A 3 12.09 -25.38 -56.06
CA SER A 3 11.64 -25.34 -54.68
C SER A 3 10.40 -24.46 -54.53
N SER A 4 9.28 -25.05 -54.14
CA SER A 4 8.07 -24.31 -53.73
C SER A 4 8.38 -23.43 -52.51
N PRO A 5 7.88 -22.18 -52.46
CA PRO A 5 8.02 -21.33 -51.28
C PRO A 5 7.16 -21.90 -50.12
N PRO A 6 7.53 -21.63 -48.85
CA PRO A 6 6.77 -22.11 -47.70
C PRO A 6 5.36 -21.49 -47.67
N PRO A 7 4.34 -22.20 -47.16
CA PRO A 7 2.98 -21.69 -47.08
C PRO A 7 2.90 -20.55 -46.05
N THR A 8 2.38 -19.40 -46.47
CA THR A 8 1.97 -18.32 -45.57
C THR A 8 0.84 -18.81 -44.67
N SER A 9 1.05 -18.77 -43.35
CA SER A 9 -0.02 -19.06 -42.39
C SER A 9 -1.21 -18.12 -42.63
N PRO A 10 -2.46 -18.60 -42.63
CA PRO A 10 -3.62 -17.74 -42.83
C PRO A 10 -3.75 -16.75 -41.66
N ILE A 11 -3.74 -15.45 -41.98
CA ILE A 11 -3.93 -14.34 -41.03
C ILE A 11 -5.22 -14.60 -40.23
N SER A 12 -5.14 -14.59 -38.90
CA SER A 12 -6.26 -14.90 -38.02
C SER A 12 -7.41 -13.89 -38.18
N PRO A 13 -8.68 -14.26 -37.92
CA PRO A 13 -9.80 -13.33 -38.02
C PRO A 13 -9.62 -12.05 -37.18
N ILE A 14 -8.96 -12.16 -36.03
CA ILE A 14 -8.66 -11.02 -35.15
C ILE A 14 -7.59 -10.12 -35.76
N GLU A 15 -6.55 -10.69 -36.38
CA GLU A 15 -5.54 -9.90 -37.09
C GLU A 15 -6.15 -9.18 -38.29
N ARG A 16 -7.07 -9.83 -39.03
CA ARG A 16 -7.83 -9.18 -40.10
C ARG A 16 -8.72 -8.03 -39.58
N ALA A 17 -9.33 -8.19 -38.41
CA ALA A 17 -10.14 -7.14 -37.80
C ALA A 17 -9.28 -5.97 -37.27
N ALA A 18 -8.12 -6.26 -36.68
CA ALA A 18 -7.14 -5.26 -36.29
C ALA A 18 -6.58 -4.51 -37.52
N ASP A 19 -6.33 -5.23 -38.62
CA ASP A 19 -5.94 -4.64 -39.89
C ASP A 19 -7.03 -3.73 -40.45
N SER A 20 -8.29 -4.14 -40.36
CA SER A 20 -9.44 -3.34 -40.78
C SER A 20 -9.57 -2.07 -39.94
N PHE A 21 -9.37 -2.15 -38.62
CA PHE A 21 -9.35 -0.97 -37.75
C PHE A 21 -8.21 0.00 -38.12
N ALA A 22 -6.98 -0.52 -38.25
CA ALA A 22 -5.81 0.28 -38.59
C ALA A 22 -5.96 0.98 -39.95
N ALA A 23 -6.53 0.28 -40.93
CA ALA A 23 -6.82 0.83 -42.26
C ALA A 23 -7.89 1.92 -42.21
N GLU A 24 -8.98 1.70 -41.47
CA GLU A 24 -10.08 2.66 -41.31
C GLU A 24 -9.62 3.94 -40.61
N LEU A 25 -8.85 3.80 -39.52
CA LEU A 25 -8.21 4.91 -38.82
C LEU A 25 -7.28 5.71 -39.74
N SER A 26 -6.43 5.01 -40.49
CA SER A 26 -5.49 5.63 -41.44
C SER A 26 -6.25 6.41 -42.53
N ARG A 27 -7.34 5.86 -43.06
CA ARG A 27 -8.17 6.49 -44.09
C ARG A 27 -8.75 7.81 -43.59
N TRP A 28 -9.45 7.78 -42.45
CA TRP A 28 -10.07 8.97 -41.87
C TRP A 28 -9.04 10.02 -41.46
N ARG A 29 -7.90 9.61 -40.91
CA ARG A 29 -6.81 10.53 -40.58
C ARG A 29 -6.30 11.27 -41.82
N VAL A 30 -6.09 10.55 -42.94
CA VAL A 30 -5.66 11.15 -44.22
C VAL A 30 -6.74 12.06 -44.81
N GLU A 31 -8.00 11.65 -44.76
CA GLU A 31 -9.15 12.44 -45.25
C GLU A 31 -9.32 13.76 -44.50
N ARG A 32 -9.03 13.77 -43.19
CA ARG A 32 -9.01 14.98 -42.36
C ARG A 32 -7.72 15.79 -42.46
N GLY A 33 -6.76 15.36 -43.29
CA GLY A 33 -5.49 16.05 -43.50
C GLY A 33 -4.58 16.06 -42.26
N LEU A 34 -4.78 15.13 -41.31
CA LEU A 34 -4.02 15.08 -40.07
C LEU A 34 -2.76 14.21 -40.22
N THR A 35 -1.62 14.71 -39.75
CA THR A 35 -0.46 13.86 -39.50
C THR A 35 -0.71 12.95 -38.31
N LYS A 36 0.00 11.82 -38.20
CA LYS A 36 -0.08 10.92 -37.03
C LYS A 36 0.19 11.68 -35.73
N LYS A 37 1.15 12.61 -35.76
CA LYS A 37 1.50 13.50 -34.64
C LYS A 37 0.34 14.41 -34.25
N GLN A 38 -0.32 15.05 -35.21
CA GLN A 38 -1.46 15.94 -34.94
C GLN A 38 -2.66 15.17 -34.39
N LEU A 39 -2.98 14.00 -34.95
CA LEU A 39 -4.05 13.15 -34.44
C LEU A 39 -3.77 12.72 -32.99
N ALA A 40 -2.54 12.27 -32.72
CA ALA A 40 -2.13 11.87 -31.38
C ALA A 40 -2.24 13.03 -30.37
N THR A 41 -1.73 14.22 -30.73
CA THR A 41 -1.86 15.43 -29.89
C THR A 41 -3.31 15.76 -29.58
N GLN A 42 -4.21 15.72 -30.57
CA GLN A 42 -5.63 16.03 -30.36
C GLN A 42 -6.36 14.99 -29.53
N MET A 43 -5.93 13.73 -29.58
CA MET A 43 -6.49 12.65 -28.77
C MET A 43 -5.87 12.55 -27.36
N GLY A 44 -4.73 13.23 -27.12
CA GLY A 44 -3.96 13.13 -25.88
C GLY A 44 -3.06 11.90 -25.81
N PHE A 45 -2.65 11.35 -26.96
CA PHE A 45 -1.71 10.22 -27.07
C PHE A 45 -0.35 10.66 -27.63
N ASP A 46 0.67 9.82 -27.47
CA ASP A 46 1.95 10.02 -28.14
C ASP A 46 1.87 9.74 -29.66
N PRO A 47 2.56 10.52 -30.52
CA PRO A 47 2.60 10.29 -31.97
C PRO A 47 3.02 8.86 -32.38
N SER A 48 3.88 8.21 -31.59
CA SER A 48 4.28 6.82 -31.80
C SER A 48 3.12 5.86 -31.62
N TYR A 49 2.17 6.14 -30.72
CA TYR A 49 1.03 5.27 -30.46
C TYR A 49 0.10 5.17 -31.68
N VAL A 50 -0.26 6.31 -32.30
CA VAL A 50 -0.99 6.31 -33.58
C VAL A 50 -0.20 5.56 -34.66
N SER A 51 1.13 5.75 -34.69
CA SER A 51 1.98 5.04 -35.65
C SER A 51 2.09 3.54 -35.39
N HIS A 52 2.01 3.10 -34.14
CA HIS A 52 2.06 1.69 -33.76
C HIS A 52 0.72 1.00 -33.97
N VAL A 53 -0.40 1.69 -33.73
CA VAL A 53 -1.74 1.17 -34.04
C VAL A 53 -1.90 1.04 -35.56
N GLU A 54 -1.57 2.07 -36.34
CA GLU A 54 -1.59 1.98 -37.80
C GLU A 54 -0.54 1.00 -38.35
N GLY A 55 0.59 0.87 -37.65
CA GLY A 55 1.71 0.01 -38.00
C GLY A 55 1.60 -1.42 -37.46
N ARG A 56 0.46 -1.81 -36.87
CA ARG A 56 0.17 -3.15 -36.36
C ARG A 56 1.08 -3.64 -35.22
N ARG A 57 1.78 -2.72 -34.57
CA ARG A 57 2.63 -3.01 -33.39
C ARG A 57 1.82 -2.94 -32.09
N HIS A 58 0.74 -2.17 -32.08
CA HIS A 58 -0.20 -2.09 -30.96
C HIS A 58 -1.61 -2.38 -31.41
N ARG A 59 -2.38 -2.96 -30.49
CA ARG A 59 -3.80 -3.24 -30.69
C ARG A 59 -4.61 -2.01 -30.27
N PRO A 60 -5.68 -1.67 -31.00
CA PRO A 60 -6.51 -0.54 -30.63
C PRO A 60 -7.24 -0.80 -29.31
N THR A 61 -7.32 0.21 -28.47
CA THR A 61 -8.05 0.21 -27.19
C THR A 61 -9.35 0.99 -27.34
N GLU A 62 -10.33 0.75 -26.47
CA GLU A 62 -11.63 1.45 -26.51
C GLU A 62 -11.48 2.98 -26.40
N ASP A 63 -10.70 3.47 -25.43
CA ASP A 63 -10.47 4.91 -25.23
C ASP A 63 -9.84 5.56 -26.47
N PHE A 64 -8.83 4.90 -27.05
CA PHE A 64 -8.23 5.32 -28.32
C PHE A 64 -9.26 5.35 -29.46
N ALA A 65 -10.09 4.32 -29.61
CA ALA A 65 -11.11 4.26 -30.66
C ALA A 65 -12.18 5.35 -30.48
N ARG A 66 -12.66 5.60 -29.25
CA ARG A 66 -13.64 6.66 -28.96
C ARG A 66 -13.07 8.05 -29.21
N ARG A 67 -11.82 8.29 -28.80
CA ARG A 67 -11.15 9.58 -29.02
C ARG A 67 -10.83 9.79 -30.50
N ALA A 68 -10.40 8.75 -31.21
CA ALA A 68 -10.19 8.80 -32.66
C ALA A 68 -11.50 9.11 -33.38
N GLU A 69 -12.61 8.46 -33.00
CA GLU A 69 -13.94 8.71 -33.55
C GLU A 69 -14.37 10.16 -33.33
N ALA A 70 -14.22 10.68 -32.10
CA ALA A 70 -14.57 12.05 -31.76
C ALA A 70 -13.71 13.08 -32.53
N VAL A 71 -12.39 12.90 -32.54
CA VAL A 71 -11.44 13.82 -33.20
C VAL A 71 -11.56 13.78 -34.72
N LEU A 72 -11.74 12.60 -35.31
CA LEU A 72 -11.87 12.45 -36.76
C LEU A 72 -13.28 12.73 -37.26
N SER A 73 -14.28 12.77 -36.36
CA SER A 73 -15.70 12.88 -36.70
C SER A 73 -16.06 11.88 -37.80
N ALA A 74 -15.78 10.60 -37.53
CA ALA A 74 -15.80 9.51 -38.52
C ALA A 74 -17.19 8.86 -38.70
N GLY A 75 -18.24 9.46 -38.13
CA GLY A 75 -19.63 9.02 -38.30
C GLY A 75 -19.93 7.62 -37.75
N GLY A 76 -19.13 7.14 -36.80
CA GLY A 76 -19.19 5.81 -36.19
C GLY A 76 -18.35 4.75 -36.89
N ALA A 77 -17.67 5.08 -38.00
CA ALA A 77 -16.95 4.09 -38.80
C ALA A 77 -15.70 3.53 -38.09
N VAL A 78 -14.93 4.36 -37.38
CA VAL A 78 -13.76 3.91 -36.62
C VAL A 78 -14.22 3.10 -35.40
N TRP A 79 -15.30 3.55 -34.75
CA TRP A 79 -15.91 2.86 -33.64
C TRP A 79 -16.45 1.46 -34.03
N LEU A 80 -17.13 1.34 -35.17
CA LEU A 80 -17.66 0.06 -35.66
C LEU A 80 -16.54 -0.96 -35.89
N ARG A 81 -15.40 -0.55 -36.47
CA ARG A 81 -14.25 -1.45 -36.65
C ARG A 81 -13.60 -1.87 -35.35
N PHE A 82 -13.63 -0.99 -34.34
CA PHE A 82 -13.20 -1.37 -33.00
C PHE A 82 -14.15 -2.41 -32.40
N GLN A 83 -15.47 -2.23 -32.55
CA GLN A 83 -16.46 -3.21 -32.08
C GLN A 83 -16.31 -4.57 -32.77
N GLU A 84 -16.12 -4.61 -34.09
CA GLU A 84 -15.87 -5.85 -34.83
C GLU A 84 -14.58 -6.55 -34.35
N TYR A 85 -13.51 -5.77 -34.10
CA TYR A 85 -12.28 -6.29 -33.53
C TYR A 85 -12.48 -6.81 -32.10
N ASP A 86 -13.22 -6.07 -31.29
CA ASP A 86 -13.45 -6.38 -29.89
C ASP A 86 -14.37 -7.59 -29.72
N ASP A 87 -15.41 -7.72 -30.54
CA ASP A 87 -16.29 -8.89 -30.61
C ASP A 87 -15.51 -10.15 -30.95
N LEU A 88 -14.60 -10.08 -31.93
CA LEU A 88 -13.74 -11.21 -32.31
C LEU A 88 -12.68 -11.52 -31.25
N ARG A 89 -12.17 -10.50 -30.55
CA ARG A 89 -11.29 -10.66 -29.38
C ARG A 89 -12.04 -11.38 -28.25
N HIS A 90 -13.29 -11.04 -27.99
CA HIS A 90 -14.13 -11.64 -26.96
C HIS A 90 -14.68 -13.02 -27.35
N ALA A 91 -14.95 -13.28 -28.64
CA ALA A 91 -15.39 -14.57 -29.14
C ALA A 91 -14.33 -15.69 -28.97
N ARG A 92 -13.04 -15.34 -28.94
CA ARG A 92 -11.95 -16.28 -28.62
C ARG A 92 -11.81 -16.61 -27.13
N GLY A 93 -12.64 -16.01 -26.28
CA GLY A 93 -12.75 -16.31 -24.84
C GLY A 93 -13.35 -17.67 -24.51
N VAL A 94 -13.81 -18.46 -25.49
CA VAL A 94 -14.29 -19.84 -25.28
C VAL A 94 -13.24 -20.85 -25.74
N SER A 95 -12.17 -20.95 -24.96
CA SER A 95 -11.31 -22.14 -24.86
C SER A 95 -10.59 -22.02 -23.52
N LEU A 96 -11.10 -22.71 -22.50
CA LEU A 96 -10.52 -22.81 -21.17
C LEU A 96 -9.25 -23.68 -21.21
N PRO A 97 -8.04 -23.16 -20.94
CA PRO A 97 -7.25 -23.72 -19.86
C PRO A 97 -7.86 -23.21 -18.54
N LEU A 98 -7.90 -24.05 -17.50
CA LEU A 98 -8.57 -23.78 -16.23
C LEU A 98 -8.47 -22.30 -15.82
N ARG A 99 -9.61 -21.59 -15.84
CA ARG A 99 -9.75 -20.35 -15.09
C ARG A 99 -9.48 -20.71 -13.64
N ASP A 100 -8.42 -20.15 -13.06
CA ASP A 100 -8.45 -19.93 -11.62
C ASP A 100 -9.73 -19.15 -11.31
N PRO A 101 -10.46 -19.51 -10.24
CA PRO A 101 -11.74 -18.89 -9.93
C PRO A 101 -11.60 -17.36 -9.88
N PRO A 102 -12.64 -16.61 -10.26
CA PRO A 102 -12.62 -15.16 -10.14
C PRO A 102 -12.24 -14.79 -8.71
N VAL A 103 -11.19 -14.00 -8.54
CA VAL A 103 -10.85 -13.40 -7.25
C VAL A 103 -12.07 -12.53 -6.87
N PRO A 104 -12.77 -12.80 -5.76
CA PRO A 104 -13.96 -12.04 -5.39
C PRO A 104 -13.63 -10.55 -5.32
N GLU A 105 -14.51 -9.67 -5.78
CA GLU A 105 -14.38 -8.19 -5.66
C GLU A 105 -14.01 -7.73 -4.23
N GLN A 106 -14.34 -8.57 -3.25
CA GLN A 106 -14.04 -8.49 -1.83
C GLN A 106 -12.53 -8.47 -1.48
N TRP A 107 -11.65 -8.83 -2.43
CA TRP A 107 -10.18 -8.89 -2.24
C TRP A 107 -9.45 -7.65 -2.80
N MET A 108 -10.16 -6.69 -3.38
CA MET A 108 -9.55 -5.54 -4.04
C MET A 108 -9.57 -4.32 -3.10
N PRO A 109 -8.43 -3.63 -2.86
CA PRO A 109 -8.47 -2.31 -2.24
C PRO A 109 -9.28 -1.36 -3.15
N PRO A 110 -10.09 -0.44 -2.60
CA PRO A 110 -10.85 0.50 -3.41
C PRO A 110 -9.92 1.33 -4.31
N GLY A 111 -10.21 1.36 -5.62
CA GLY A 111 -9.69 2.40 -6.53
C GLY A 111 -8.50 2.08 -7.44
N THR A 112 -8.05 0.83 -7.58
CA THR A 112 -7.03 0.51 -8.64
C THR A 112 -7.23 -0.80 -9.36
N GLY A 113 -7.82 -1.80 -8.70
CA GLY A 113 -7.89 -3.16 -9.23
C GLY A 113 -6.55 -3.75 -9.67
N LEU A 114 -5.44 -3.27 -9.10
CA LEU A 114 -4.11 -3.70 -9.46
C LEU A 114 -3.70 -4.96 -8.68
N ILE A 115 -3.30 -5.99 -9.40
CA ILE A 115 -2.83 -7.27 -8.85
C ILE A 115 -1.34 -7.40 -9.11
N VAL A 116 -0.57 -7.81 -8.10
CA VAL A 116 0.83 -8.18 -8.24
C VAL A 116 0.89 -9.67 -8.54
N GLU A 117 1.08 -10.03 -9.81
CA GLU A 117 1.18 -11.44 -10.21
C GLU A 117 2.46 -12.07 -9.66
N GLN A 118 3.56 -11.32 -9.63
CA GLN A 118 4.82 -11.77 -9.04
C GLN A 118 5.59 -10.59 -8.48
N GLU A 119 6.10 -10.73 -7.26
CA GLU A 119 7.08 -9.81 -6.67
C GLU A 119 8.38 -10.55 -6.36
N VAL A 120 9.51 -9.98 -6.81
CA VAL A 120 10.85 -10.41 -6.42
C VAL A 120 11.54 -9.22 -5.77
N ALA A 121 11.80 -9.33 -4.47
CA ALA A 121 12.48 -8.32 -3.68
C ALA A 121 13.87 -8.81 -3.31
N THR A 122 14.91 -8.13 -3.76
CA THR A 122 16.31 -8.51 -3.51
C THR A 122 17.01 -7.42 -2.71
N LEU A 123 17.67 -7.78 -1.61
CA LEU A 123 18.56 -6.91 -0.86
C LEU A 123 19.99 -7.47 -0.93
N ALA A 124 20.88 -6.74 -1.59
CA ALA A 124 22.28 -7.11 -1.74
C ALA A 124 23.16 -6.22 -0.87
N PHE A 125 24.07 -6.83 -0.11
CA PHE A 125 25.15 -6.11 0.56
C PHE A 125 26.37 -6.04 -0.35
N VAL A 126 26.79 -4.82 -0.70
CA VAL A 126 27.87 -4.53 -1.64
C VAL A 126 28.72 -3.39 -1.06
N GLY A 127 30.01 -3.66 -0.81
CA GLY A 127 30.86 -2.73 -0.06
C GLY A 127 30.32 -2.55 1.36
N ASP A 128 29.94 -1.32 1.69
CA ASP A 128 29.36 -0.92 2.99
C ASP A 128 27.89 -0.49 2.88
N GLU A 129 27.23 -0.83 1.77
CA GLU A 129 25.87 -0.40 1.46
C GLU A 129 24.94 -1.57 1.13
N TYR A 130 23.65 -1.32 1.34
CA TYR A 130 22.58 -2.20 0.91
C TYR A 130 21.93 -1.66 -0.35
N ARG A 131 22.03 -2.42 -1.44
CA ARG A 131 21.28 -2.18 -2.68
C ARG A 131 20.01 -3.02 -2.69
N CYS A 132 18.87 -2.35 -2.70
CA CYS A 132 17.55 -2.97 -2.78
C CYS A 132 17.04 -2.89 -4.22
N VAL A 133 16.59 -4.02 -4.78
CA VAL A 133 15.96 -4.09 -6.11
C VAL A 133 14.64 -4.81 -5.97
N ILE A 134 13.55 -4.12 -6.32
CA ILE A 134 12.20 -4.67 -6.29
C ILE A 134 11.67 -4.75 -7.72
N ARG A 135 11.27 -5.95 -8.12
CA ARG A 135 10.67 -6.21 -9.42
C ARG A 135 9.27 -6.78 -9.24
N ARG A 136 8.29 -6.22 -9.95
CA ARG A 136 6.87 -6.58 -9.83
C ARG A 136 6.24 -6.75 -11.21
N SER A 137 5.65 -7.91 -11.46
CA SER A 137 4.72 -8.11 -12.58
C SER A 137 3.32 -7.71 -12.11
N LEU A 138 2.79 -6.67 -12.73
CA LEU A 138 1.51 -6.05 -12.39
C LEU A 138 0.47 -6.42 -13.44
N TYR A 139 -0.77 -6.64 -13.00
CA TYR A 139 -1.94 -6.83 -13.85
C TYR A 139 -3.03 -5.86 -13.40
N ASN A 140 -3.52 -5.03 -14.33
CA ASN A 140 -4.65 -4.15 -14.06
C ASN A 140 -5.96 -4.91 -14.28
N ALA A 141 -6.58 -5.37 -13.18
CA ALA A 141 -7.91 -5.97 -13.16
C ALA A 141 -9.02 -4.94 -12.87
N GLY A 142 -8.68 -3.66 -12.75
CA GLY A 142 -9.62 -2.56 -12.54
C GLY A 142 -10.26 -2.07 -13.84
N THR A 143 -11.12 -1.07 -13.72
CA THR A 143 -11.83 -0.43 -14.84
C THR A 143 -11.18 0.87 -15.31
N GLU A 144 -10.17 1.37 -14.59
CA GLU A 144 -9.48 2.62 -14.89
C GLU A 144 -7.99 2.40 -15.19
N PRO A 145 -7.36 3.25 -16.03
CA PRO A 145 -5.91 3.19 -16.26
C PRO A 145 -5.12 3.56 -15.00
N VAL A 146 -4.07 2.79 -14.72
CA VAL A 146 -3.13 3.09 -13.63
C VAL A 146 -1.99 3.95 -14.19
N THR A 147 -1.91 5.19 -13.71
CA THR A 147 -0.93 6.19 -14.18
C THR A 147 0.27 6.35 -13.26
N ARG A 148 0.21 5.81 -12.04
CA ARG A 148 1.28 5.89 -11.04
C ARG A 148 1.25 4.72 -10.07
N TYR A 149 2.40 4.43 -9.46
CA TYR A 149 2.60 3.36 -8.49
C TYR A 149 3.31 3.89 -7.24
N LEU A 150 2.77 3.61 -6.04
CA LEU A 150 3.36 4.09 -4.79
C LEU A 150 4.52 3.20 -4.35
N VAL A 151 5.68 3.80 -4.11
CA VAL A 151 6.83 3.16 -3.47
C VAL A 151 7.11 3.85 -2.15
N ARG A 152 7.36 3.06 -1.11
CA ARG A 152 7.85 3.51 0.19
C ARG A 152 9.21 2.88 0.46
N VAL A 153 10.19 3.70 0.79
CA VAL A 153 11.51 3.28 1.28
C VAL A 153 11.59 3.68 2.74
N ALA A 154 11.68 2.69 3.62
CA ALA A 154 11.77 2.90 5.06
C ALA A 154 12.85 1.98 5.61
N VAL A 155 13.80 2.56 6.34
CA VAL A 155 14.92 1.86 6.96
C VAL A 155 14.99 2.24 8.42
N ASP A 156 15.25 1.25 9.27
CA ASP A 156 15.40 1.46 10.70
C ASP A 156 16.54 0.59 11.22
N ARG A 157 17.51 1.23 11.85
CA ARG A 157 18.65 0.56 12.46
C ARG A 157 18.29 -0.12 13.78
N TYR A 158 17.32 0.42 14.51
CA TYR A 158 16.97 0.02 15.88
C TYR A 158 15.47 -0.26 16.03
N PRO A 159 14.86 -1.12 15.20
CA PRO A 159 13.40 -1.30 15.18
C PRO A 159 12.77 -1.72 16.52
N GLU A 160 13.56 -2.25 17.46
CA GLU A 160 13.12 -2.65 18.80
C GLU A 160 13.19 -1.52 19.85
N ASP A 161 13.82 -0.38 19.53
CA ASP A 161 13.92 0.81 20.40
C ASP A 161 13.49 2.08 19.65
N PRO A 162 12.19 2.42 19.70
CA PRO A 162 11.66 3.59 18.99
C PRO A 162 12.31 4.93 19.39
N ALA A 163 12.78 5.08 20.63
CA ALA A 163 13.43 6.32 21.07
C ALA A 163 14.80 6.46 20.40
N LEU A 164 15.55 5.36 20.34
CA LEU A 164 16.83 5.30 19.66
C LEU A 164 16.67 5.43 18.14
N SER A 165 15.69 4.78 17.53
CA SER A 165 15.36 4.95 16.10
C SER A 165 15.11 6.41 15.76
N ASN A 166 14.21 7.07 16.49
CA ASN A 166 13.87 8.46 16.25
C ASN A 166 15.07 9.40 16.38
N LYS A 167 15.95 9.13 17.36
CA LYS A 167 17.20 9.88 17.50
C LYS A 167 18.11 9.62 16.29
N HIS A 168 18.32 8.36 15.93
CA HIS A 168 19.17 7.97 14.82
C HIS A 168 18.70 8.53 13.48
N HIS A 169 17.39 8.54 13.21
CA HIS A 169 16.84 9.16 12.00
C HIS A 169 17.12 10.67 11.95
N ARG A 170 17.06 11.40 13.07
CA ARG A 170 17.41 12.83 13.10
C ARG A 170 18.90 13.06 12.88
N ASP A 171 19.74 12.21 13.45
CA ASP A 171 21.20 12.35 13.36
C ASP A 171 21.72 11.88 11.98
N HIS A 172 21.03 10.93 11.35
CA HIS A 172 21.38 10.32 10.07
C HIS A 172 20.15 10.22 9.13
N PRO A 173 19.60 11.36 8.67
CA PRO A 173 18.38 11.38 7.90
C PRO A 173 18.55 10.64 6.58
N LEU A 174 17.56 9.84 6.19
CA LEU A 174 17.51 9.25 4.85
C LEU A 174 17.41 10.40 3.82
N THR A 175 18.16 10.37 2.73
CA THR A 175 18.12 11.43 1.70
C THR A 175 17.75 10.88 0.32
N PHE A 176 17.27 11.71 -0.61
CA PHE A 176 17.01 11.23 -1.97
C PHE A 176 18.29 11.07 -2.80
N GLU A 177 19.32 11.85 -2.47
CA GLU A 177 20.62 11.79 -3.14
C GLU A 177 21.32 10.45 -2.86
N GLU A 178 21.36 10.01 -1.61
CA GLU A 178 21.95 8.71 -1.27
C GLU A 178 21.14 7.52 -1.77
N LEU A 179 19.82 7.68 -1.92
CA LEU A 179 18.97 6.59 -2.40
C LEU A 179 19.30 6.18 -3.83
N ASP A 180 19.80 7.12 -4.65
CA ASP A 180 20.01 6.92 -6.10
C ASP A 180 18.85 6.13 -6.73
N LEU A 181 17.62 6.61 -6.48
CA LEU A 181 16.40 5.87 -6.86
C LEU A 181 16.28 5.81 -8.39
N GLN A 182 16.32 4.59 -8.92
CA GLN A 182 16.11 4.29 -10.33
C GLN A 182 14.86 3.44 -10.50
N ALA A 183 14.07 3.72 -11.54
CA ALA A 183 12.83 2.99 -11.82
C ALA A 183 12.66 2.76 -13.33
N PHE A 184 12.15 1.59 -13.68
CA PHE A 184 11.98 1.13 -15.05
C PHE A 184 10.68 0.36 -15.22
N CYS A 185 10.17 0.41 -16.44
CA CYS A 185 9.00 -0.28 -16.94
C CYS A 185 9.45 -1.28 -18.03
N ASP A 186 8.92 -2.49 -18.00
CA ASP A 186 9.21 -3.63 -18.86
C ASP A 186 10.66 -4.16 -18.86
N ASP A 187 10.83 -5.31 -19.52
CA ASP A 187 12.12 -5.97 -19.70
C ASP A 187 12.81 -5.54 -21.01
N PRO A 188 14.15 -5.69 -21.11
CA PRO A 188 14.83 -5.55 -22.39
C PRO A 188 14.20 -6.47 -23.46
N PRO A 189 13.98 -5.99 -24.69
CA PRO A 189 14.45 -4.72 -25.26
C PRO A 189 13.50 -3.53 -25.07
N THR A 190 12.31 -3.71 -24.47
CA THR A 190 11.28 -2.67 -24.30
C THR A 190 11.40 -1.92 -22.97
N ARG A 191 12.53 -2.05 -22.27
CA ARG A 191 12.78 -1.42 -20.97
C ARG A 191 12.81 0.10 -21.10
N GLU A 192 11.87 0.78 -20.47
CA GLU A 192 11.79 2.24 -20.42
C GLU A 192 12.06 2.75 -19.01
N ALA A 193 12.76 3.88 -18.88
CA ALA A 193 12.88 4.56 -17.59
C ALA A 193 11.52 5.12 -17.16
N MET A 194 11.26 5.16 -15.86
CA MET A 194 10.08 5.78 -15.28
C MET A 194 10.49 7.05 -14.53
N ASP A 195 9.79 8.16 -14.79
CA ASP A 195 9.88 9.33 -13.95
C ASP A 195 9.24 9.06 -12.59
N TRP A 196 9.64 9.82 -11.58
CA TRP A 196 9.04 9.72 -10.26
C TRP A 196 8.88 11.09 -9.60
N ARG A 197 7.92 11.18 -8.69
CA ARG A 197 7.65 12.39 -7.90
C ARG A 197 7.63 12.09 -6.42
N LYS A 198 8.22 12.99 -5.63
CA LYS A 198 8.15 12.94 -4.16
C LYS A 198 6.70 13.07 -3.70
N LYS A 199 6.28 12.19 -2.79
CA LYS A 199 5.01 12.29 -2.07
C LYS A 199 5.24 12.70 -0.62
N HIS A 200 6.16 12.01 0.06
CA HIS A 200 6.57 12.35 1.42
C HIS A 200 8.09 12.27 1.56
N ASP A 201 8.65 13.24 2.25
CA ASP A 201 10.07 13.39 2.52
C ASP A 201 10.27 13.50 4.04
N ARG A 202 10.56 12.37 4.70
CA ARG A 202 10.79 12.30 6.16
C ARG A 202 12.16 11.71 6.43
N ASP A 203 12.74 12.02 7.58
CA ASP A 203 14.06 11.49 7.98
C ASP A 203 14.07 9.96 8.05
N ALA A 204 12.96 9.37 8.51
CA ALA A 204 12.80 7.93 8.68
C ALA A 204 12.38 7.17 7.41
N PHE A 205 11.77 7.85 6.43
CA PHE A 205 11.26 7.21 5.22
C PHE A 205 11.03 8.19 4.07
N LYS A 206 11.08 7.67 2.84
CA LYS A 206 10.63 8.37 1.63
C LYS A 206 9.44 7.67 1.01
N GLU A 207 8.47 8.45 0.54
CA GLU A 207 7.42 7.96 -0.36
C GLU A 207 7.50 8.67 -1.70
N VAL A 208 7.44 7.88 -2.76
CA VAL A 208 7.50 8.35 -4.14
C VAL A 208 6.40 7.72 -4.97
N TRP A 209 5.86 8.51 -5.90
CA TRP A 209 5.06 8.02 -6.99
C TRP A 209 5.99 7.70 -8.16
N LEU A 210 6.14 6.42 -8.50
CA LEU A 210 6.63 6.06 -9.84
C LEU A 210 5.52 6.38 -10.83
N LEU A 211 5.87 7.04 -11.91
CA LEU A 211 4.91 7.47 -12.91
C LEU A 211 5.06 6.56 -14.13
N PHE A 212 3.94 6.14 -14.69
CA PHE A 212 3.92 5.53 -16.01
C PHE A 212 4.09 6.64 -17.08
N GLU A 213 5.15 7.42 -16.94
CA GLU A 213 5.58 8.49 -17.84
C GLU A 213 7.11 8.64 -17.79
N ASN A 214 7.68 9.18 -18.86
CA ASN A 214 9.08 9.59 -18.95
C ASN A 214 9.21 10.76 -19.93
N ALA A 215 10.45 11.18 -20.22
CA ALA A 215 10.75 12.24 -21.17
C ALA A 215 10.15 12.03 -22.58
N ASN A 216 9.87 10.79 -22.96
CA ASN A 216 9.31 10.43 -24.27
C ASN A 216 7.78 10.37 -24.27
N GLY A 217 7.11 10.38 -23.12
CA GLY A 217 5.64 10.41 -23.05
C GLY A 217 5.05 9.64 -21.86
N ARG A 218 3.72 9.48 -21.87
CA ARG A 218 2.97 8.69 -20.88
C ARG A 218 2.62 7.32 -21.44
N PHE A 219 2.71 6.30 -20.61
CA PHE A 219 2.40 4.90 -20.91
C PHE A 219 1.59 4.25 -19.78
N PRO A 220 0.38 4.77 -19.45
CA PRO A 220 -0.44 4.22 -18.37
C PRO A 220 -0.71 2.72 -18.55
N LEU A 221 -0.82 2.00 -17.44
CA LEU A 221 -1.23 0.59 -17.46
C LEU A 221 -2.75 0.51 -17.58
N TYR A 222 -3.28 0.16 -18.75
CA TYR A 222 -4.72 0.12 -19.00
C TYR A 222 -5.38 -1.15 -18.44
N PRO A 223 -6.71 -1.13 -18.23
CA PRO A 223 -7.48 -2.31 -17.85
C PRO A 223 -7.18 -3.54 -18.73
N GLY A 224 -6.90 -4.67 -18.09
CA GLY A 224 -6.57 -5.94 -18.73
C GLY A 224 -5.10 -6.10 -19.13
N GLU A 225 -4.27 -5.06 -19.00
CA GLU A 225 -2.86 -5.11 -19.37
C GLU A 225 -1.97 -5.62 -18.25
N ARG A 226 -0.77 -6.05 -18.67
CA ARG A 226 0.31 -6.48 -17.79
C ARG A 226 1.56 -5.69 -18.09
N VAL A 227 2.32 -5.41 -17.04
CA VAL A 227 3.59 -4.71 -17.13
C VAL A 227 4.52 -5.21 -16.04
N THR A 228 5.82 -5.18 -16.29
CA THR A 228 6.81 -5.38 -15.22
C THR A 228 7.37 -4.04 -14.81
N ILE A 229 7.33 -3.70 -13.53
CA ILE A 229 8.08 -2.55 -13.00
C ILE A 229 9.27 -3.05 -12.20
N GLU A 230 10.39 -2.34 -12.30
CA GLU A 230 11.60 -2.57 -11.51
C GLU A 230 12.04 -1.24 -10.92
N TYR A 231 12.27 -1.19 -9.61
CA TYR A 231 12.88 -0.04 -8.97
C TYR A 231 13.99 -0.46 -8.03
N ALA A 232 15.05 0.34 -7.99
CA ALA A 232 16.25 0.09 -7.22
C ALA A 232 16.67 1.33 -6.45
N TYR A 233 17.20 1.13 -5.24
CA TYR A 233 17.77 2.19 -4.42
C TYR A 233 18.86 1.63 -3.50
N THR A 234 19.72 2.51 -3.00
CA THR A 234 20.86 2.17 -2.15
C THR A 234 20.77 2.90 -0.82
N VAL A 235 21.24 2.28 0.26
CA VAL A 235 21.28 2.89 1.59
C VAL A 235 22.49 2.36 2.35
N GLY A 236 23.19 3.24 3.08
CA GLY A 236 24.32 2.88 3.93
C GLY A 236 23.96 1.93 5.07
N GLN A 237 24.89 1.03 5.41
CA GLN A 237 24.69 0.03 6.47
C GLN A 237 24.43 0.60 7.86
N GLU A 238 24.88 1.84 8.11
CA GLU A 238 24.66 2.56 9.36
C GLU A 238 23.17 2.87 9.58
N LYS A 239 22.40 3.04 8.50
CA LYS A 239 20.95 3.33 8.54
C LYS A 239 20.09 2.07 8.49
N TRP A 240 20.57 0.99 7.88
CA TRP A 240 19.81 -0.25 7.73
C TRP A 240 20.07 -1.21 8.90
N GLY A 241 19.01 -1.67 9.57
CA GLY A 241 19.09 -2.74 10.56
C GLY A 241 19.42 -4.11 9.94
N ARG A 242 19.45 -5.17 10.77
CA ARG A 242 19.67 -6.55 10.26
C ARG A 242 18.37 -7.24 9.87
N TRP A 243 17.58 -6.56 9.04
CA TRP A 243 16.27 -7.05 8.61
C TRP A 243 15.90 -6.55 7.21
N PHE A 244 15.05 -7.32 6.52
CA PHE A 244 14.43 -6.93 5.27
C PHE A 244 12.98 -7.41 5.23
N GLN A 245 12.04 -6.47 5.13
CA GLN A 245 10.61 -6.76 5.28
C GLN A 245 9.81 -6.36 4.04
N ARG A 246 8.89 -7.23 3.63
CA ARG A 246 7.88 -6.97 2.58
C ARG A 246 6.49 -6.96 3.18
N ALA A 247 5.79 -5.84 3.06
CA ALA A 247 4.38 -5.71 3.43
C ALA A 247 3.49 -5.90 2.20
N VAL A 248 2.54 -6.82 2.27
CA VAL A 248 1.62 -7.14 1.17
C VAL A 248 0.47 -6.13 1.17
N ARG A 249 0.60 -5.07 0.37
CA ARG A 249 -0.38 -3.96 0.30
C ARG A 249 -1.39 -4.09 -0.85
N LEU A 250 -1.07 -4.92 -1.84
CA LEU A 250 -1.93 -5.24 -2.98
C LEU A 250 -2.13 -6.76 -3.04
N PRO A 251 -3.24 -7.25 -3.64
CA PRO A 251 -3.41 -8.67 -3.94
C PRO A 251 -2.18 -9.19 -4.68
N THR A 252 -1.49 -10.16 -4.09
CA THR A 252 -0.21 -10.67 -4.60
C THR A 252 -0.33 -12.18 -4.78
N ARG A 253 -0.01 -12.70 -5.96
CA ARG A 253 -0.08 -14.15 -6.23
C ARG A 253 1.19 -14.88 -5.81
N ARG A 254 2.36 -14.24 -5.96
CA ARG A 254 3.65 -14.82 -5.56
C ARG A 254 4.59 -13.75 -5.04
N LEU A 255 5.21 -14.01 -3.89
CA LEU A 255 6.23 -13.17 -3.29
C LEU A 255 7.51 -13.98 -3.10
N THR A 256 8.62 -13.46 -3.61
CA THR A 256 9.98 -13.96 -3.40
C THR A 256 10.83 -12.88 -2.75
N VAL A 257 11.51 -13.22 -1.65
CA VAL A 257 12.45 -12.36 -0.94
C VAL A 257 13.84 -12.98 -1.03
N ARG A 258 14.81 -12.20 -1.49
CA ARG A 258 16.21 -12.59 -1.67
C ARG A 258 17.13 -11.70 -0.85
N LEU A 259 18.08 -12.33 -0.15
CA LEU A 259 19.23 -11.65 0.43
C LEU A 259 20.49 -12.14 -0.28
N ASP A 260 21.42 -11.23 -0.48
CA ASP A 260 22.64 -11.51 -1.23
C ASP A 260 23.83 -10.90 -0.49
N PHE A 261 24.70 -11.75 0.04
CA PHE A 261 25.79 -11.37 0.95
C PHE A 261 27.12 -11.98 0.51
N PRO A 262 28.27 -11.32 0.76
CA PRO A 262 29.58 -11.94 0.59
C PRO A 262 29.73 -13.21 1.46
N VAL A 263 30.29 -14.27 0.87
CA VAL A 263 30.57 -15.54 1.59
C VAL A 263 31.46 -15.29 2.83
N ALA A 264 32.39 -14.33 2.72
CA ALA A 264 33.31 -13.97 3.79
C ALA A 264 32.62 -13.53 5.10
N LEU A 265 31.37 -13.05 5.04
CA LEU A 265 30.62 -12.61 6.23
C LEU A 265 29.99 -13.76 7.02
N ASP A 266 29.95 -14.98 6.45
CA ASP A 266 29.30 -16.16 7.01
C ASP A 266 27.91 -15.83 7.62
N ALA A 267 27.02 -15.34 6.76
CA ALA A 267 25.69 -14.91 7.15
C ALA A 267 24.81 -16.09 7.58
N GLN A 268 24.05 -15.90 8.65
CA GLN A 268 22.91 -16.75 8.99
C GLN A 268 21.63 -15.96 8.86
N VAL A 269 20.64 -16.53 8.16
CA VAL A 269 19.36 -15.90 7.87
C VAL A 269 18.24 -16.74 8.45
N TRP A 270 17.28 -16.08 9.09
CA TRP A 270 15.98 -16.64 9.46
C TRP A 270 14.89 -15.67 9.02
N GLY A 271 13.64 -16.05 9.19
CA GLY A 271 12.56 -15.14 8.88
C GLY A 271 11.30 -15.44 9.63
N VAL A 272 10.43 -14.44 9.62
CA VAL A 272 9.17 -14.42 10.32
C VAL A 272 8.07 -13.86 9.42
N GLU A 273 6.85 -14.32 9.67
CA GLU A 273 5.62 -13.78 9.13
C GLU A 273 4.85 -13.10 10.27
N THR A 274 4.41 -11.87 10.03
CA THR A 274 3.46 -11.17 10.90
C THR A 274 2.20 -10.91 10.10
N SER A 275 1.09 -11.52 10.53
CA SER A 275 -0.24 -11.24 9.98
C SER A 275 -1.02 -10.31 10.92
N LEU A 276 -2.10 -9.72 10.42
CA LEU A 276 -2.98 -8.83 11.20
C LEU A 276 -3.60 -9.50 12.46
N SER A 277 -3.53 -10.83 12.64
CA SER A 277 -4.11 -11.57 13.80
C SER A 277 -3.12 -12.46 14.51
N SER A 278 -1.90 -12.62 14.00
CA SER A 278 -0.94 -13.55 14.56
C SER A 278 0.20 -12.80 15.20
N GLU A 279 0.70 -13.42 16.25
CA GLU A 279 2.03 -13.21 16.76
C GLU A 279 3.07 -13.37 15.64
N GLU A 280 4.27 -12.85 15.86
CA GLU A 280 5.38 -13.10 14.94
C GLU A 280 5.69 -14.60 14.92
N VAL A 281 5.37 -15.25 13.80
CA VAL A 281 5.57 -16.70 13.64
C VAL A 281 6.72 -16.95 12.66
N PRO A 282 7.51 -18.03 12.83
CA PRO A 282 8.49 -18.43 11.84
C PRO A 282 7.84 -18.61 10.47
N LEU A 283 8.59 -18.30 9.40
CA LEU A 283 8.12 -18.56 8.03
C LEU A 283 7.76 -20.03 7.86
N ARG A 284 6.61 -20.28 7.22
CA ARG A 284 6.08 -21.64 6.98
C ARG A 284 7.00 -22.49 6.13
N THR A 285 7.72 -21.86 5.21
CA THR A 285 8.70 -22.49 4.34
C THR A 285 10.10 -22.01 4.72
N PRO A 286 11.11 -22.89 4.71
CA PRO A 286 12.47 -22.53 5.09
C PRO A 286 13.10 -21.58 4.07
N VAL A 287 14.02 -20.74 4.55
CA VAL A 287 14.90 -19.96 3.68
C VAL A 287 15.94 -20.89 3.08
N THR A 288 16.01 -20.93 1.75
CA THR A 288 17.02 -21.72 1.03
C THR A 288 18.31 -20.92 0.89
N ARG A 289 19.47 -21.57 1.00
CA ARG A 289 20.78 -20.96 0.79
C ARG A 289 21.43 -21.60 -0.43
N ARG A 290 21.95 -20.77 -1.35
CA ARG A 290 22.86 -21.18 -2.41
C ARG A 290 24.10 -20.31 -2.39
N THR A 291 25.23 -20.86 -2.81
CA THR A 291 26.51 -20.13 -2.90
C THR A 291 27.01 -20.22 -4.33
N GLU A 292 27.31 -19.07 -4.92
CA GLU A 292 27.83 -18.94 -6.28
C GLU A 292 29.03 -17.99 -6.22
N GLY A 293 30.23 -18.50 -6.52
CA GLY A 293 31.47 -17.74 -6.38
C GLY A 293 31.67 -17.23 -4.95
N GLU A 294 31.92 -15.93 -4.81
CA GLU A 294 32.15 -15.26 -3.52
C GLU A 294 30.85 -14.76 -2.86
N ARG A 295 29.68 -15.14 -3.37
CA ARG A 295 28.38 -14.66 -2.87
C ARG A 295 27.47 -15.79 -2.37
N SER A 296 26.80 -15.53 -1.25
CA SER A 296 25.78 -16.39 -0.65
C SER A 296 24.41 -15.74 -0.85
N PHE A 297 23.54 -16.43 -1.56
CA PHE A 297 22.16 -16.02 -1.81
C PHE A 297 21.22 -16.80 -0.88
N PHE A 298 20.35 -16.08 -0.22
CA PHE A 298 19.27 -16.62 0.59
C PHE A 298 17.94 -16.30 -0.08
N GLU A 299 17.11 -17.31 -0.33
CA GLU A 299 15.85 -17.13 -1.05
C GLU A 299 14.71 -17.78 -0.28
N TRP A 300 13.64 -17.00 -0.11
CA TRP A 300 12.38 -17.46 0.45
C TRP A 300 11.23 -17.05 -0.47
N THR A 301 10.26 -17.95 -0.67
CA THR A 301 9.10 -17.73 -1.52
C THR A 301 7.82 -18.22 -0.86
N THR A 302 6.73 -17.51 -1.10
CA THR A 302 5.36 -17.96 -0.80
C THR A 302 4.42 -17.65 -1.96
N ASP A 303 3.46 -18.55 -2.17
CA ASP A 303 2.32 -18.34 -3.05
C ASP A 303 1.14 -17.80 -2.24
N SER A 304 0.33 -16.96 -2.88
CA SER A 304 -0.87 -16.31 -2.32
C SER A 304 -0.66 -15.74 -0.90
N PRO A 305 0.37 -14.89 -0.68
CA PRO A 305 0.58 -14.28 0.63
C PRO A 305 -0.66 -13.51 1.08
N THR A 306 -0.92 -13.54 2.39
CA THR A 306 -2.12 -12.92 2.97
C THR A 306 -2.05 -11.40 2.81
N LEU A 307 -3.13 -10.78 2.33
CA LEU A 307 -3.21 -9.32 2.24
C LEU A 307 -2.97 -8.70 3.63
N ASN A 308 -2.14 -7.66 3.70
CA ASN A 308 -1.68 -6.99 4.91
C ASN A 308 -0.70 -7.78 5.80
N ALA A 309 -0.31 -8.99 5.41
CA ALA A 309 0.78 -9.70 6.08
C ALA A 309 2.14 -9.06 5.76
N ARG A 310 3.11 -9.35 6.61
CA ARG A 310 4.50 -8.93 6.51
C ARG A 310 5.40 -10.12 6.61
N TYR A 311 6.35 -10.18 5.70
CA TYR A 311 7.38 -11.20 5.70
C TYR A 311 8.71 -10.51 5.92
N ARG A 312 9.37 -10.80 7.05
CA ARG A 312 10.64 -10.20 7.44
C ARG A 312 11.70 -11.29 7.48
N LEU A 313 12.76 -11.12 6.70
CA LEU A 313 14.00 -11.88 6.85
C LEU A 313 14.95 -11.09 7.76
N GLU A 314 15.63 -11.79 8.64
CA GLU A 314 16.63 -11.24 9.56
C GLU A 314 17.92 -12.03 9.46
N TRP A 315 19.03 -11.40 9.84
CA TRP A 315 20.32 -12.07 9.76
C TRP A 315 21.31 -11.66 10.83
N ARG A 316 22.39 -12.43 10.91
CA ARG A 316 23.62 -12.09 11.62
C ARG A 316 24.83 -12.53 10.82
N PHE A 317 25.92 -11.78 10.91
CA PHE A 317 27.22 -12.18 10.37
C PHE A 317 28.04 -12.86 11.47
N ARG A 318 28.67 -13.99 11.14
CA ARG A 318 29.52 -14.74 12.09
C ARG A 318 30.98 -14.33 11.99
N ALA A 319 31.43 -13.93 10.81
CA ALA A 319 32.73 -13.30 10.64
C ALA A 319 32.63 -11.81 10.99
N ALA A 320 33.66 -11.27 11.64
CA ALA A 320 33.73 -9.85 11.94
C ALA A 320 33.75 -9.04 10.63
N VAL A 321 32.82 -8.09 10.51
CA VAL A 321 32.98 -6.98 9.58
C VAL A 321 34.07 -6.09 10.19
N LEU A 322 35.18 -5.89 9.49
CA LEU A 322 36.16 -4.87 9.88
C LEU A 322 35.48 -3.50 9.71
N GLU A 323 34.88 -3.00 10.79
CA GLU A 323 34.35 -1.64 10.83
C GLU A 323 35.52 -0.65 10.76
N SER A 324 35.51 0.23 9.78
CA SER A 324 36.54 1.24 9.50
C SER A 324 36.72 2.29 10.62
N ASN A 325 35.94 2.23 11.70
CA ASN A 325 35.92 3.22 12.79
C ASN A 325 36.35 2.71 14.18
N GLY A 326 36.98 1.53 14.30
CA GLY A 326 37.74 1.17 15.51
C GLY A 326 36.93 0.92 16.79
N LEU A 327 35.61 0.70 16.69
CA LEU A 327 34.78 0.26 17.82
C LEU A 327 34.39 -1.21 17.60
N SER A 328 34.90 -2.10 18.45
CA SER A 328 34.41 -3.47 18.50
C SER A 328 32.99 -3.47 19.08
N LEU A 329 32.01 -3.92 18.30
CA LEU A 329 30.72 -4.30 18.86
C LEU A 329 30.95 -5.41 19.89
N PRO A 330 30.45 -5.30 21.13
CA PRO A 330 30.40 -6.45 22.00
C PRO A 330 29.59 -7.53 21.30
N ALA A 331 30.03 -8.78 21.41
CA ALA A 331 29.20 -9.92 21.07
C ALA A 331 27.91 -9.80 21.89
N VAL A 332 26.83 -9.34 21.27
CA VAL A 332 25.51 -9.49 21.89
C VAL A 332 25.21 -10.99 21.78
N SER A 333 25.59 -11.70 22.84
CA SER A 333 24.92 -12.93 23.22
C SER A 333 23.46 -12.56 23.39
N VAL A 334 22.66 -12.74 22.34
CA VAL A 334 21.20 -12.87 22.50
C VAL A 334 21.04 -14.14 23.32
N PRO A 335 20.60 -14.06 24.59
CA PRO A 335 20.16 -15.27 25.26
C PRO A 335 19.06 -15.84 24.37
N ALA A 336 19.04 -17.15 24.19
CA ALA A 336 17.88 -17.85 23.65
C ALA A 336 16.69 -17.73 24.62
N GLN A 337 16.28 -16.51 24.97
CA GLN A 337 14.96 -16.26 25.49
C GLN A 337 14.09 -16.07 24.27
N ARG A 338 13.36 -17.15 23.93
CA ARG A 338 12.07 -17.05 23.26
C ARG A 338 11.31 -15.94 23.99
N HIS A 339 11.29 -14.72 23.46
CA HIS A 339 10.31 -13.76 23.91
C HIS A 339 8.97 -14.42 23.64
N ALA A 340 8.17 -14.57 24.70
CA ALA A 340 6.79 -14.97 24.54
C ALA A 340 6.20 -14.06 23.47
N PRO A 341 5.49 -14.64 22.50
CA PRO A 341 5.04 -13.87 21.38
C PRO A 341 4.15 -12.70 21.85
N ARG A 342 4.39 -11.51 21.29
CA ARG A 342 3.72 -10.29 21.75
C ARG A 342 2.27 -10.26 21.26
N THR A 343 1.30 -10.14 22.15
CA THR A 343 -0.12 -10.01 21.77
C THR A 343 -0.35 -8.72 20.94
N PRO A 344 -1.41 -8.64 20.11
CA PRO A 344 -1.79 -7.39 19.47
C PRO A 344 -1.82 -6.16 20.41
N SER A 345 -2.32 -6.29 21.64
CA SER A 345 -2.27 -5.23 22.65
C SER A 345 -0.84 -4.87 23.08
N GLU A 346 0.06 -5.86 23.20
CA GLU A 346 1.47 -5.60 23.52
C GLU A 346 2.19 -4.87 22.39
N ARG A 347 1.82 -5.12 21.13
CA ARG A 347 2.30 -4.33 19.99
C ARG A 347 1.80 -2.89 20.05
N MET A 348 0.52 -2.66 20.36
CA MET A 348 0.00 -1.29 20.55
C MET A 348 0.71 -0.58 21.71
N ARG A 349 0.97 -1.29 22.82
CA ARG A 349 1.78 -0.78 23.94
C ARG A 349 3.18 -0.36 23.49
N SER A 350 3.84 -1.15 22.63
CA SER A 350 5.22 -0.88 22.18
C SER A 350 5.37 0.41 21.37
N VAL A 351 4.32 0.89 20.71
CA VAL A 351 4.33 2.17 19.97
C VAL A 351 3.78 3.34 20.79
N GLY A 352 3.55 3.13 22.09
CA GLY A 352 3.14 4.15 23.04
C GLY A 352 1.63 4.27 23.25
N VAL A 353 0.82 3.29 22.82
CA VAL A 353 -0.61 3.29 23.12
C VAL A 353 -0.84 2.80 24.56
N VAL A 354 -1.45 3.67 25.38
CA VAL A 354 -1.88 3.34 26.73
C VAL A 354 -2.92 2.23 26.70
N GLN A 355 -2.72 1.19 27.50
CA GLN A 355 -3.57 0.00 27.50
C GLN A 355 -4.64 0.04 28.61
N ARG A 356 -5.73 -0.70 28.42
CA ARG A 356 -6.83 -0.89 29.38
C ARG A 356 -6.28 -1.32 30.74
N GLY A 357 -6.88 -0.76 31.81
CA GLY A 357 -6.39 -0.90 33.18
C GLY A 357 -5.50 0.26 33.63
N SER A 358 -5.02 1.11 32.70
CA SER A 358 -4.39 2.38 33.06
C SER A 358 -5.41 3.36 33.62
N ALA A 359 -5.09 3.98 34.77
CA ALA A 359 -5.92 5.03 35.34
C ALA A 359 -6.15 6.19 34.36
N LEU A 360 -5.18 6.50 33.49
CA LEU A 360 -5.31 7.58 32.50
C LEU A 360 -6.51 7.42 31.57
N LEU A 361 -6.90 6.19 31.23
CA LEU A 361 -8.04 5.93 30.34
C LEU A 361 -9.39 6.01 31.05
N ALA A 362 -9.39 6.04 32.39
CA ALA A 362 -10.60 6.12 33.22
C ALA A 362 -10.91 7.55 33.69
N HIS A 363 -10.05 8.52 33.36
CA HIS A 363 -10.24 9.92 33.73
C HIS A 363 -10.73 10.72 32.52
N ARG A 364 -11.70 11.60 32.78
CA ARG A 364 -12.13 12.58 31.79
C ARG A 364 -10.98 13.50 31.42
N ALA A 365 -10.72 13.63 30.12
CA ALA A 365 -9.68 14.48 29.58
C ALA A 365 -9.98 15.97 29.84
N VAL A 366 -8.93 16.78 30.02
CA VAL A 366 -9.05 18.19 30.37
C VAL A 366 -9.32 19.02 29.11
N PRO A 367 -10.41 19.82 29.07
CA PRO A 367 -10.67 20.73 27.96
C PRO A 367 -9.59 21.81 27.83
N LEU A 368 -9.20 22.14 26.60
CA LEU A 368 -8.29 23.27 26.33
C LEU A 368 -9.00 24.60 26.52
N ARG A 369 -8.31 25.58 27.13
CA ARG A 369 -8.77 26.97 27.23
C ARG A 369 -8.35 27.72 25.96
N LEU A 370 -9.19 27.67 24.95
CA LEU A 370 -8.92 28.34 23.67
C LEU A 370 -9.30 29.83 23.75
N PRO A 371 -8.53 30.73 23.10
CA PRO A 371 -7.36 30.45 22.25
C PRO A 371 -6.02 30.30 23.01
N ALA A 372 -5.99 30.50 24.32
CA ALA A 372 -4.74 30.54 25.11
C ALA A 372 -3.89 29.25 24.99
N ASP A 373 -4.54 28.09 24.97
CA ASP A 373 -3.86 26.78 24.88
C ASP A 373 -3.71 26.29 23.41
N ALA A 374 -3.99 27.13 22.39
CA ALA A 374 -4.04 26.70 20.99
C ALA A 374 -2.70 26.16 20.45
N SER A 375 -1.56 26.74 20.86
CA SER A 375 -0.24 26.24 20.43
C SER A 375 0.01 24.83 20.96
N ALA A 376 -0.19 24.62 22.27
CA ALA A 376 -0.03 23.31 22.89
C ALA A 376 -1.00 22.27 22.32
N GLY A 377 -2.22 22.69 21.97
CA GLY A 377 -3.18 21.81 21.31
C GLY A 377 -2.75 21.36 19.91
N ARG A 378 -2.11 22.22 19.11
CA ARG A 378 -1.57 21.82 17.80
C ARG A 378 -0.44 20.80 17.95
N ASP A 379 0.45 20.99 18.93
CA ASP A 379 1.51 20.02 19.22
C ASP A 379 0.94 18.63 19.60
N VAL A 380 -0.20 18.60 20.30
CA VAL A 380 -0.91 17.34 20.63
C VAL A 380 -1.46 16.68 19.37
N VAL A 381 -2.05 17.47 18.44
CA VAL A 381 -2.56 16.96 17.16
C VAL A 381 -1.43 16.35 16.34
N ASP A 382 -0.26 16.99 16.27
CA ASP A 382 0.89 16.45 15.56
C ASP A 382 1.38 15.13 16.17
N ARG A 383 1.41 15.04 17.51
CA ARG A 383 1.75 13.80 18.22
C ARG A 383 0.74 12.68 17.97
N LEU A 384 -0.55 13.01 17.90
CA LEU A 384 -1.61 12.07 17.58
C LEU A 384 -1.48 11.53 16.15
N PHE A 385 -1.23 12.40 15.16
CA PHE A 385 -1.00 11.93 13.78
C PHE A 385 0.27 11.11 13.64
N ALA A 386 1.36 11.50 14.31
CA ALA A 386 2.58 10.70 14.33
C ALA A 386 2.37 9.33 15.00
N ALA A 387 1.53 9.25 16.04
CA ALA A 387 1.15 8.00 16.66
C ALA A 387 0.28 7.14 15.74
N LEU A 388 -0.73 7.71 15.10
CA LEU A 388 -1.54 7.01 14.10
C LEU A 388 -0.69 6.47 12.96
N GLU A 389 0.29 7.23 12.46
CA GLU A 389 1.23 6.76 11.43
C GLU A 389 2.00 5.52 11.91
N ARG A 390 2.55 5.51 13.13
CA ARG A 390 3.22 4.33 13.71
C ARG A 390 2.28 3.14 13.89
N ILE A 391 1.01 3.39 14.22
CA ILE A 391 0.01 2.33 14.39
C ILE A 391 -0.40 1.76 13.03
N GLU A 392 -0.58 2.60 12.01
CA GLU A 392 -0.85 2.19 10.62
C GLU A 392 0.34 1.48 9.97
N GLU A 393 1.54 1.86 10.39
CA GLU A 393 2.77 1.11 10.16
C GLU A 393 2.77 -0.25 10.81
N MET A 394 1.81 -0.64 11.66
CA MET A 394 1.64 -2.01 12.17
C MET A 394 0.34 -2.66 11.68
N HIS A 395 -0.74 -1.89 11.51
CA HIS A 395 -2.07 -2.39 11.16
C HIS A 395 -2.79 -1.45 10.18
N ILE A 396 -3.24 -1.96 9.03
CA ILE A 396 -4.12 -1.20 8.12
C ILE A 396 -5.55 -1.21 8.62
N PHE A 397 -6.17 -0.04 8.77
CA PHE A 397 -7.59 0.08 9.12
C PHE A 397 -8.43 0.31 7.87
N SER A 398 -9.09 -0.73 7.39
CA SER A 398 -9.96 -0.66 6.20
C SER A 398 -11.30 0.03 6.43
N LYS A 399 -11.64 0.37 7.69
CA LYS A 399 -12.90 1.01 8.10
C LYS A 399 -12.71 2.38 8.74
N GLY A 400 -11.51 2.96 8.58
CA GLY A 400 -11.09 4.16 9.31
C GLY A 400 -10.56 3.84 10.71
N VAL A 401 -9.90 4.82 11.31
CA VAL A 401 -9.28 4.72 12.65
C VAL A 401 -9.37 6.06 13.36
N GLY A 402 -9.61 6.02 14.67
CA GLY A 402 -9.51 7.16 15.54
C GLY A 402 -8.42 6.98 16.59
N LEU A 403 -7.97 8.08 17.16
CA LEU A 403 -7.07 8.10 18.29
C LEU A 403 -7.33 9.34 19.16
N ALA A 404 -7.60 9.12 20.43
CA ALA A 404 -7.77 10.17 21.43
C ALA A 404 -6.48 10.42 22.22
N ALA A 405 -6.23 11.66 22.62
CA ALA A 405 -5.03 12.05 23.36
C ALA A 405 -4.74 11.20 24.62
N PRO A 406 -5.74 10.77 25.43
CA PRO A 406 -5.50 9.89 26.57
C PRO A 406 -4.83 8.56 26.19
N GLN A 407 -5.08 8.06 24.98
CA GLN A 407 -4.50 6.81 24.47
C GLN A 407 -3.01 6.94 24.16
N ILE A 408 -2.45 8.15 24.09
CA ILE A 408 -1.00 8.40 23.98
C ILE A 408 -0.43 9.04 25.25
N GLY A 409 -1.16 8.94 26.37
CA GLY A 409 -0.74 9.43 27.68
C GLY A 409 -0.96 10.92 27.92
N LEU A 410 -1.71 11.61 27.05
CA LEU A 410 -1.98 13.04 27.16
C LEU A 410 -3.44 13.27 27.58
N SER A 411 -3.65 13.73 28.82
CA SER A 411 -5.00 13.92 29.39
C SER A 411 -5.67 15.23 28.93
N VAL A 412 -5.78 15.46 27.62
CA VAL A 412 -6.39 16.66 27.02
C VAL A 412 -7.51 16.28 26.04
N ALA A 413 -8.54 17.11 25.94
CA ALA A 413 -9.75 16.81 25.16
C ALA A 413 -9.54 17.00 23.63
N ILE A 414 -8.63 16.23 23.03
CA ILE A 414 -8.36 16.23 21.59
C ILE A 414 -8.42 14.79 21.07
N ALA A 415 -9.11 14.60 19.95
CA ALA A 415 -9.07 13.36 19.19
C ALA A 415 -8.88 13.65 17.70
N VAL A 416 -8.28 12.70 16.99
CA VAL A 416 -8.17 12.71 15.53
C VAL A 416 -8.84 11.46 14.96
N VAL A 417 -9.48 11.61 13.80
CA VAL A 417 -10.13 10.50 13.10
C VAL A 417 -9.71 10.53 11.64
N ARG A 418 -9.20 9.41 11.14
CA ARG A 418 -9.01 9.15 9.71
C ARG A 418 -10.19 8.33 9.20
N PRO A 419 -11.03 8.89 8.31
CA PRO A 419 -12.14 8.15 7.72
C PRO A 419 -11.67 6.93 6.91
N GLN A 420 -12.61 6.07 6.54
CA GLN A 420 -12.34 4.94 5.65
C GLN A 420 -11.88 5.39 4.25
N ASP A 421 -12.45 6.48 3.74
CA ASP A 421 -12.10 7.05 2.44
C ASP A 421 -10.71 7.73 2.52
N PRO A 422 -9.68 7.21 1.81
CA PRO A 422 -8.34 7.77 1.84
C PRO A 422 -8.23 9.18 1.23
N SER A 423 -9.25 9.61 0.47
CA SER A 423 -9.32 10.95 -0.12
C SER A 423 -9.94 11.99 0.83
N ALA A 424 -10.63 11.55 1.88
CA ALA A 424 -11.21 12.43 2.88
C ALA A 424 -10.13 12.99 3.81
N GLU A 425 -10.23 14.28 4.13
CA GLU A 425 -9.31 14.89 5.09
C GLU A 425 -9.52 14.30 6.50
N PRO A 426 -8.43 14.06 7.26
CA PRO A 426 -8.55 13.66 8.65
C PRO A 426 -9.29 14.71 9.48
N LEU A 427 -10.18 14.25 10.36
CA LEU A 427 -10.90 15.10 11.28
C LEU A 427 -10.04 15.37 12.51
N VAL A 428 -10.02 16.62 12.96
CA VAL A 428 -9.44 17.03 14.24
C VAL A 428 -10.58 17.56 15.10
N LEU A 429 -10.79 16.94 16.26
CA LEU A 429 -11.85 17.26 17.19
C LEU A 429 -11.23 17.85 18.46
N VAL A 430 -11.45 19.14 18.70
CA VAL A 430 -10.95 19.85 19.89
C VAL A 430 -12.11 20.17 20.82
N ASN A 431 -11.99 19.79 22.10
CA ASN A 431 -13.07 19.87 23.08
C ASN A 431 -14.42 19.31 22.60
N PRO A 432 -14.46 18.15 21.89
CA PRO A 432 -15.72 17.67 21.33
C PRO A 432 -16.69 17.20 22.42
N ARG A 433 -17.99 17.42 22.18
CA ARG A 433 -19.09 16.84 22.96
C ARG A 433 -20.26 16.49 22.05
N ILE A 434 -20.88 15.33 22.27
CA ILE A 434 -22.14 14.99 21.62
C ILE A 434 -23.25 15.84 22.25
N VAL A 435 -23.96 16.62 21.45
CA VAL A 435 -25.09 17.46 21.91
C VAL A 435 -26.45 16.89 21.50
N GLU A 436 -26.49 16.09 20.43
CA GLU A 436 -27.68 15.36 20.01
C GLU A 436 -27.27 13.98 19.48
N ALA A 437 -28.11 12.96 19.71
CA ALA A 437 -27.93 11.63 19.16
C ALA A 437 -29.28 11.08 18.68
N SER A 438 -29.29 10.46 17.50
CA SER A 438 -30.52 9.87 16.95
C SER A 438 -30.97 8.66 17.79
N PRO A 439 -32.30 8.45 17.95
CA PRO A 439 -32.83 7.23 18.56
C PRO A 439 -32.64 5.99 17.68
N ARG A 440 -32.32 6.15 16.38
CA ARG A 440 -32.01 5.01 15.51
C ARG A 440 -30.58 4.54 15.79
N THR A 441 -30.44 3.28 16.16
CA THR A 441 -29.15 2.67 16.53
C THR A 441 -28.82 1.47 15.68
N ASP A 442 -27.52 1.13 15.58
CA ASP A 442 -27.05 -0.16 15.09
C ASP A 442 -26.10 -0.82 16.10
N GLU A 443 -25.99 -2.15 16.01
CA GLU A 443 -25.08 -2.96 16.83
C GLU A 443 -23.98 -3.51 15.93
N ARG A 444 -22.73 -3.09 16.19
CA ARG A 444 -21.57 -3.52 15.41
C ARG A 444 -20.40 -3.81 16.33
N TYR A 445 -19.51 -4.67 15.85
CA TYR A 445 -18.26 -4.94 16.54
C TYR A 445 -17.33 -3.73 16.50
N GLU A 446 -16.87 -3.32 17.68
CA GLU A 446 -15.80 -2.35 17.86
C GLU A 446 -14.53 -3.04 18.33
N GLY A 447 -13.39 -2.42 18.04
CA GLY A 447 -12.10 -2.74 18.64
C GLY A 447 -11.46 -1.45 19.14
N CYS A 448 -10.52 -1.57 20.07
CA CYS A 448 -9.84 -0.43 20.67
C CYS A 448 -8.33 -0.66 20.68
N LEU A 449 -7.55 0.36 20.30
CA LEU A 449 -6.08 0.32 20.30
C LEU A 449 -5.51 0.09 21.71
N SER A 450 -6.27 0.43 22.75
CA SER A 450 -5.92 0.23 24.15
C SER A 450 -6.18 -1.18 24.67
N PHE A 451 -6.84 -2.06 23.91
CA PHE A 451 -6.99 -3.50 24.24
C PHE A 451 -7.36 -4.26 22.97
N PHE A 452 -6.39 -4.35 22.08
CA PHE A 452 -6.62 -4.67 20.68
C PHE A 452 -6.93 -6.15 20.39
N ASP A 453 -6.69 -7.02 21.37
CA ASP A 453 -6.79 -8.49 21.23
C ASP A 453 -8.22 -8.99 20.99
N VAL A 454 -9.23 -8.17 21.29
CA VAL A 454 -10.65 -8.56 21.31
C VAL A 454 -11.53 -7.58 20.55
N ARG A 455 -12.75 -8.02 20.23
CA ARG A 455 -13.84 -7.21 19.68
C ARG A 455 -15.08 -7.40 20.53
N GLY A 456 -15.94 -6.39 20.58
CA GLY A 456 -17.24 -6.50 21.25
C GLY A 456 -18.33 -5.79 20.48
N VAL A 457 -19.55 -6.31 20.54
CA VAL A 457 -20.72 -5.71 19.89
C VAL A 457 -21.18 -4.52 20.71
N VAL A 458 -21.23 -3.35 20.09
CA VAL A 458 -21.58 -2.08 20.74
C VAL A 458 -22.77 -1.43 20.02
N PRO A 459 -23.87 -1.12 20.73
CA PRO A 459 -24.93 -0.28 20.20
C PRO A 459 -24.46 1.17 20.09
N ARG A 460 -24.64 1.79 18.92
CA ARG A 460 -24.37 3.22 18.68
C ARG A 460 -25.51 3.88 17.92
N SER A 461 -25.74 5.16 18.16
CA SER A 461 -26.65 5.95 17.33
C SER A 461 -26.09 6.09 15.91
N LEU A 462 -26.96 5.92 14.91
CA LEU A 462 -26.60 6.04 13.49
C LEU A 462 -26.27 7.47 13.07
N ARG A 463 -26.66 8.47 13.87
CA ARG A 463 -26.37 9.89 13.64
C ARG A 463 -26.14 10.57 14.97
N ILE A 464 -25.09 11.38 15.05
CA ILE A 464 -24.76 12.21 16.20
C ILE A 464 -24.47 13.64 15.73
N GLU A 465 -24.78 14.61 16.57
CA GLU A 465 -24.37 15.99 16.39
C GLU A 465 -23.36 16.35 17.48
N VAL A 466 -22.20 16.85 17.05
CA VAL A 466 -21.05 17.12 17.92
C VAL A 466 -20.73 18.60 17.89
N GLU A 467 -20.73 19.22 19.06
CA GLU A 467 -20.13 20.53 19.26
C GLU A 467 -18.64 20.36 19.53
N HIS A 468 -17.80 21.07 18.78
CA HIS A 468 -16.34 21.11 18.97
C HIS A 468 -15.82 22.54 18.75
N ALA A 469 -14.57 22.81 19.09
CA ALA A 469 -13.98 24.14 18.96
C ALA A 469 -12.94 24.20 17.83
N ASP A 470 -12.82 25.34 17.18
CA ASP A 470 -11.61 25.67 16.43
C ASP A 470 -10.58 26.39 17.31
N TRP A 471 -9.38 26.61 16.77
CA TRP A 471 -8.26 27.18 17.51
C TRP A 471 -8.48 28.60 18.04
N SER A 472 -9.49 29.32 17.55
CA SER A 472 -9.88 30.63 18.10
C SER A 472 -10.73 30.50 19.37
N GLY A 473 -11.27 29.31 19.65
CA GLY A 473 -12.26 29.05 20.69
C GLY A 473 -13.71 29.13 20.17
N ALA A 474 -13.92 29.47 18.90
CA ALA A 474 -15.24 29.46 18.29
C ALA A 474 -15.78 28.03 18.22
N ARG A 475 -17.04 27.87 18.65
CA ARG A 475 -17.75 26.58 18.63
C ARG A 475 -18.30 26.30 17.25
N ARG A 476 -18.17 25.05 16.81
CA ARG A 476 -18.70 24.50 15.57
C ARG A 476 -19.59 23.31 15.90
N LEU A 477 -20.65 23.18 15.14
CA LEU A 477 -21.57 22.06 15.22
C LEU A 477 -21.40 21.22 13.96
N THR A 478 -21.20 19.92 14.11
CA THR A 478 -20.99 19.01 12.98
C THR A 478 -21.81 17.74 13.18
N THR A 479 -22.61 17.41 12.17
CA THR A 479 -23.36 16.15 12.13
C THR A 479 -22.47 15.06 11.54
N PHE A 480 -22.41 13.90 12.21
CA PHE A 480 -21.77 12.69 11.71
C PHE A 480 -22.80 11.56 11.60
N GLU A 481 -22.64 10.71 10.60
CA GLU A 481 -23.57 9.61 10.30
C GLU A 481 -22.84 8.27 10.12
N HIS A 482 -23.56 7.18 10.33
CA HIS A 482 -23.16 5.79 10.10
C HIS A 482 -21.79 5.43 10.71
N GLY A 483 -20.87 4.87 9.91
CA GLY A 483 -19.54 4.45 10.39
C GLY A 483 -18.73 5.59 10.98
N LEU A 484 -18.85 6.80 10.44
CA LEU A 484 -18.14 7.97 10.96
C LEU A 484 -18.71 8.45 12.30
N ALA A 485 -20.04 8.41 12.48
CA ALA A 485 -20.67 8.66 13.77
C ALA A 485 -20.15 7.70 14.85
N ARG A 486 -20.00 6.41 14.52
CA ARG A 486 -19.45 5.39 15.43
C ARG A 486 -18.00 5.67 15.81
N LEU A 487 -17.13 5.97 14.84
CA LEU A 487 -15.73 6.32 15.10
C LEU A 487 -15.64 7.56 16.01
N VAL A 488 -16.36 8.62 15.67
CA VAL A 488 -16.35 9.86 16.47
C VAL A 488 -16.89 9.63 17.88
N ALA A 489 -17.98 8.87 18.03
CA ALA A 489 -18.52 8.54 19.35
C ALA A 489 -17.54 7.71 20.19
N HIS A 490 -16.79 6.80 19.56
CA HIS A 490 -15.76 6.00 20.23
C HIS A 490 -14.63 6.88 20.76
N GLU A 491 -14.14 7.82 19.95
CA GLU A 491 -13.08 8.72 20.40
C GLU A 491 -13.56 9.69 21.48
N ILE A 492 -14.82 10.14 21.41
CA ILE A 492 -15.42 10.98 22.48
C ILE A 492 -15.51 10.19 23.80
N ASP A 493 -15.84 8.89 23.76
CA ASP A 493 -15.82 8.06 24.97
C ASP A 493 -14.45 8.05 25.63
N HIS A 494 -13.38 7.90 24.84
CA HIS A 494 -12.02 7.97 25.37
C HIS A 494 -11.71 9.30 26.06
N LEU A 495 -12.21 10.41 25.52
CA LEU A 495 -12.08 11.73 26.15
C LEU A 495 -12.95 11.87 27.40
N GLU A 496 -14.03 11.11 27.52
CA GLU A 496 -14.86 11.01 28.72
C GLU A 496 -14.35 10.01 29.76
N GLY A 497 -13.24 9.33 29.46
CA GLY A 497 -12.66 8.31 30.34
C GLY A 497 -13.41 6.98 30.32
N ARG A 498 -14.05 6.65 29.19
CA ARG A 498 -14.86 5.45 28.99
C ARG A 498 -14.29 4.60 27.87
N LEU A 499 -14.36 3.28 28.04
CA LEU A 499 -14.01 2.32 27.00
C LEU A 499 -15.29 1.70 26.40
N TYR A 500 -15.21 1.19 25.17
CA TYR A 500 -16.40 0.70 24.47
C TYR A 500 -17.07 -0.49 25.16
N ASP A 501 -16.31 -1.29 25.92
CA ASP A 501 -16.81 -2.48 26.62
C ASP A 501 -17.81 -2.14 27.72
N GLU A 502 -17.78 -0.90 28.24
CA GLU A 502 -18.80 -0.36 29.15
C GLU A 502 -20.15 -0.10 28.46
N ARG A 503 -20.17 -0.01 27.12
CA ARG A 503 -21.39 0.20 26.32
C ARG A 503 -21.99 -1.10 25.79
N MET A 504 -21.32 -2.23 25.98
CA MET A 504 -21.79 -3.52 25.47
C MET A 504 -23.10 -3.94 26.16
N PRO A 505 -24.01 -4.64 25.46
CA PRO A 505 -25.22 -5.17 26.07
C PRO A 505 -24.88 -6.13 27.24
N PRO A 506 -25.69 -6.16 28.31
CA PRO A 506 -25.46 -7.07 29.43
C PRO A 506 -25.35 -8.53 28.97
N GLY A 507 -24.26 -9.22 29.36
CA GLY A 507 -24.00 -10.60 28.99
C GLY A 507 -23.33 -10.80 27.62
N ALA A 508 -23.09 -9.74 26.85
CA ALA A 508 -22.28 -9.83 25.63
C ALA A 508 -20.80 -10.06 25.98
N GLY A 509 -20.21 -11.13 25.43
CA GLY A 509 -18.80 -11.46 25.62
C GLY A 509 -17.88 -10.66 24.69
N LEU A 510 -16.65 -10.43 25.13
CA LEU A 510 -15.56 -10.00 24.25
C LEU A 510 -15.10 -11.21 23.44
N VAL A 511 -15.07 -11.06 22.11
CA VAL A 511 -14.67 -12.10 21.17
C VAL A 511 -13.19 -11.89 20.81
N PRO A 512 -12.31 -12.89 21.00
CA PRO A 512 -10.94 -12.82 20.54
C PRO A 512 -10.87 -12.50 19.04
N ILE A 513 -9.88 -11.69 18.63
CA ILE A 513 -9.72 -11.31 17.22
C ILE A 513 -9.49 -12.51 16.29
N THR A 514 -8.99 -13.62 16.82
CA THR A 514 -8.82 -14.90 16.11
C THR A 514 -10.17 -15.51 15.73
N GLU A 515 -11.13 -15.53 16.64
CA GLU A 515 -12.49 -16.07 16.43
C GLU A 515 -13.36 -15.12 15.60
N TYR A 516 -13.21 -13.81 15.80
CA TYR A 516 -13.93 -12.78 15.03
C TYR A 516 -13.71 -12.88 13.51
N ARG A 517 -12.63 -13.50 13.05
CA ARG A 517 -12.31 -13.67 11.61
C ARG A 517 -12.96 -14.88 10.97
N GLU A 518 -13.30 -15.90 11.74
CA GLU A 518 -13.85 -17.16 11.23
C GLU A 518 -15.33 -17.05 10.84
N THR A 519 -16.02 -15.97 11.21
CA THR A 519 -17.44 -15.79 10.89
C THR A 519 -17.73 -15.44 9.43
N GLY A 520 -16.72 -15.23 8.58
CA GLY A 520 -16.83 -15.35 7.11
C GLY A 520 -17.81 -14.44 6.36
N VAL A 521 -18.54 -13.54 7.02
CA VAL A 521 -19.49 -12.62 6.36
C VAL A 521 -18.95 -11.19 6.41
N PRO A 522 -18.50 -10.62 5.27
CA PRO A 522 -18.32 -9.19 5.14
C PRO A 522 -19.71 -8.54 5.03
N TRP A 523 -20.09 -7.78 6.06
CA TRP A 523 -21.35 -7.04 6.07
C TRP A 523 -21.16 -5.67 5.43
N SER A 524 -22.00 -5.33 4.45
CA SER A 524 -22.06 -4.01 3.82
C SER A 524 -22.70 -2.98 4.75
N TYR A 525 -22.26 -1.72 4.62
CA TYR A 525 -22.99 -0.55 5.13
C TYR A 525 -24.21 -0.26 4.25
#